data_AF-A0A820NGE3-F1
#
_entry.id   AF-A0A820NGE3-F1
#
_cell.length_a   1.000
_cell.length_b   1.000
_cell.length_c   1.000
_cell.angle_alpha   90.00
_cell.angle_beta   90.00
_cell.angle_gamma   90.00
#
_symmetry.space_group_name_H-M   'P 1'
#
loop_
_entity.id
_entity.type
_entity.pdbx_description
1 polymer ?
#
loop_
_entity_poly.entity_id
_entity_poly.type
_entity_poly.pdbx_seq_one_letter_code
_entity_poly.pdbx_strand_id
1 'polypeptide(L)'
;IREKIKKAEDAKLDRERAKKLGETVVEPKNLSKLPTSFPDDAGSNNSGFYQLNAVLTHKGRSSSSGHYVAWVRRNQTEWLMFDDENVTPVTEEDVLKLSGGGDWHTAYLLIYGPRTIEYEEKADEGASGESNVSAMDTTT
;
A
#
# COMPACT_ATOMS: atom_id res chain seq x y z
N ILE A 1 -11.94 12.13 1.29
CA ILE A 1 -10.88 11.16 0.88
C ILE A 1 -10.62 10.13 1.98
N ARG A 2 -10.23 10.54 3.20
CA ARG A 2 -9.96 9.63 4.33
C ARG A 2 -11.10 8.67 4.71
N GLU A 3 -12.36 9.11 4.68
CA GLU A 3 -13.50 8.23 4.96
C GLU A 3 -13.70 7.14 3.90
N LYS A 4 -13.53 7.49 2.62
CA LYS A 4 -13.59 6.53 1.51
C LYS A 4 -12.49 5.48 1.63
N ILE A 5 -11.30 5.93 2.03
CA ILE A 5 -10.14 5.07 2.29
C ILE A 5 -10.40 4.11 3.46
N LYS A 6 -10.89 4.63 4.59
CA LYS A 6 -11.24 3.80 5.75
C LYS A 6 -12.25 2.72 5.38
N LYS A 7 -13.30 3.10 4.65
CA LYS A 7 -14.33 2.16 4.20
C LYS A 7 -13.79 1.08 3.25
N ALA A 8 -12.89 1.45 2.35
CA ALA A 8 -12.25 0.49 1.44
C ALA A 8 -11.36 -0.52 2.17
N GLU A 9 -10.56 -0.06 3.15
CA GLU A 9 -9.72 -0.95 3.96
C GLU A 9 -10.55 -1.82 4.90
N ASP A 10 -11.56 -1.27 5.59
CA ASP A 10 -12.48 -2.05 6.44
C ASP A 10 -13.18 -3.16 5.62
N ALA A 11 -13.67 -2.82 4.42
CA ALA A 11 -14.29 -3.80 3.51
C ALA A 11 -13.29 -4.87 3.04
N LYS A 12 -12.03 -4.50 2.79
CA LYS A 12 -10.98 -5.46 2.43
C LYS A 12 -10.68 -6.41 3.59
N LEU A 13 -10.61 -5.89 4.81
CA LEU A 13 -10.32 -6.65 6.03
C LEU A 13 -11.44 -7.64 6.36
N ASP A 14 -12.71 -7.22 6.21
CA ASP A 14 -13.87 -8.09 6.38
C ASP A 14 -13.91 -9.21 5.32
N ARG A 15 -13.50 -8.92 4.07
CA ARG A 15 -13.35 -9.95 3.03
C ARG A 15 -12.26 -10.96 3.34
N GLU A 16 -11.11 -10.51 3.84
CA GLU A 16 -10.04 -11.43 4.26
C GLU A 16 -10.48 -12.33 5.42
N ARG A 17 -11.29 -11.80 6.36
CA ARG A 17 -11.90 -12.58 7.43
C ARG A 17 -12.90 -13.61 6.90
N ALA A 18 -13.78 -13.23 5.98
CA ALA A 18 -14.73 -14.13 5.33
C ALA A 18 -14.02 -15.26 4.56
N LYS A 19 -12.92 -14.96 3.83
CA LYS A 19 -12.07 -15.97 3.19
C LYS A 19 -11.48 -16.96 4.20
N LYS A 20 -10.99 -16.48 5.35
CA LYS A 20 -10.48 -17.36 6.43
C LYS A 20 -11.57 -18.25 7.03
N LEU A 21 -12.82 -17.80 7.05
CA LEU A 21 -13.98 -18.60 7.49
C LEU A 21 -14.53 -19.56 6.42
N GLY A 22 -13.95 -19.57 5.21
CA GLY A 22 -14.37 -20.47 4.13
C GLY A 22 -15.60 -20.02 3.34
N GLU A 23 -16.02 -18.76 3.48
CA GLU A 23 -17.08 -18.18 2.66
C GLU A 23 -16.60 -17.89 1.22
N THR A 24 -17.48 -18.10 0.24
CA THR A 24 -17.23 -17.70 -1.15
C THR A 24 -17.27 -16.18 -1.29
N VAL A 25 -16.10 -15.55 -1.30
CA VAL A 25 -15.93 -14.11 -1.50
C VAL A 25 -15.79 -13.79 -2.99
N VAL A 26 -16.69 -12.95 -3.51
CA VAL A 26 -16.63 -12.42 -4.88
C VAL A 26 -15.60 -11.30 -4.92
N GLU A 27 -14.58 -11.44 -5.78
CA GLU A 27 -13.59 -10.40 -6.02
C GLU A 27 -14.22 -9.24 -6.82
N PRO A 28 -13.98 -7.97 -6.44
CA PRO A 28 -14.56 -6.84 -7.14
C PRO A 28 -13.93 -6.63 -8.51
N LYS A 29 -14.76 -6.36 -9.51
CA LYS A 29 -14.36 -6.25 -10.92
C LYS A 29 -14.05 -4.82 -11.40
N ASN A 30 -14.13 -3.81 -10.53
CA ASN A 30 -13.81 -2.42 -10.86
C ASN A 30 -13.15 -1.72 -9.66
N LEU A 31 -11.83 -1.85 -9.57
CA LEU A 31 -11.02 -1.20 -8.55
C LEU A 31 -10.28 -0.02 -9.19
N SER A 32 -10.55 1.20 -8.73
CA SER A 32 -9.75 2.37 -9.09
C SER A 32 -8.78 2.74 -7.96
N LYS A 33 -7.63 3.31 -8.34
CA LYS A 33 -6.54 3.66 -7.41
C LYS A 33 -6.69 5.12 -7.01
N LEU A 34 -6.70 5.40 -5.70
CA LEU A 34 -6.66 6.78 -5.24
C LEU A 34 -5.26 7.37 -5.43
N PRO A 35 -5.14 8.64 -5.85
CA PRO A 35 -3.87 9.34 -5.89
C PRO A 35 -3.33 9.47 -4.47
N THR A 36 -2.05 9.14 -4.30
CA THR A 36 -1.38 9.14 -2.99
C THR A 36 -0.95 10.53 -2.54
N SER A 37 -0.68 11.45 -3.47
CA SER A 37 -0.24 12.82 -3.22
C SER A 37 -1.31 13.87 -3.52
N PHE A 38 -1.16 15.07 -2.98
CA PHE A 38 -1.96 16.22 -3.40
C PHE A 38 -1.43 16.75 -4.75
N PRO A 39 -2.28 17.40 -5.56
CA PRO A 39 -1.83 18.05 -6.80
C PRO A 39 -0.76 19.11 -6.55
N ASP A 40 -0.84 19.80 -5.40
CA ASP A 40 0.03 20.92 -5.04
C ASP A 40 1.21 20.52 -4.13
N ASP A 41 1.26 19.27 -3.66
CA ASP A 41 2.29 18.76 -2.75
C ASP A 41 2.70 17.33 -3.17
N ALA A 42 3.64 17.27 -4.10
CA ALA A 42 4.19 16.03 -4.62
C ALA A 42 5.05 15.34 -3.55
N GLY A 43 4.67 14.11 -3.18
CA GLY A 43 5.30 13.37 -2.08
C GLY A 43 4.48 13.37 -0.79
N SER A 44 3.39 14.15 -0.72
CA SER A 44 2.39 14.01 0.34
C SER A 44 1.77 12.61 0.33
N ASN A 45 1.31 12.15 1.49
CA ASN A 45 0.52 10.93 1.61
C ASN A 45 -0.86 11.26 2.21
N ASN A 46 -1.83 11.52 1.35
CA ASN A 46 -3.19 11.90 1.75
C ASN A 46 -3.95 10.75 2.42
N SER A 47 -3.57 9.51 2.13
CA SER A 47 -4.18 8.30 2.67
C SER A 47 -3.81 8.08 4.13
N GLY A 48 -2.61 8.51 4.52
CA GLY A 48 -2.01 8.22 5.82
C GLY A 48 -1.52 6.78 5.96
N PHE A 49 -1.68 5.93 4.94
CA PHE A 49 -1.22 4.55 4.97
C PHE A 49 0.15 4.44 4.33
N TYR A 50 1.07 3.83 5.08
CA TYR A 50 2.43 3.57 4.65
C TYR A 50 2.68 2.07 4.60
N GLN A 51 3.52 1.66 3.67
CA GLN A 51 3.96 0.28 3.53
C GLN A 51 5.48 0.24 3.61
N LEU A 52 6.00 -0.75 4.34
CA LEU A 52 7.42 -0.99 4.43
C LEU A 52 7.96 -1.44 3.07
N ASN A 53 8.91 -0.69 2.52
CA ASN A 53 9.52 -0.96 1.23
C ASN A 53 10.94 -1.49 1.37
N ALA A 54 11.68 -1.03 2.38
CA ALA A 54 13.01 -1.55 2.67
C ALA A 54 13.39 -1.41 4.15
N VAL A 55 14.28 -2.27 4.60
CA VAL A 55 14.89 -2.26 5.93
C VAL A 55 16.40 -2.29 5.76
N LEU A 56 17.11 -1.34 6.34
CA LEU A 56 18.56 -1.43 6.50
C LEU A 56 18.85 -1.98 7.88
N THR A 57 19.62 -3.06 7.92
CA THR A 57 20.03 -3.70 9.17
C THR A 57 21.52 -3.50 9.41
N HIS A 58 21.88 -3.40 10.69
CA HIS A 58 23.25 -3.46 11.15
C HIS A 58 23.49 -4.81 11.83
N LYS A 59 24.48 -5.55 11.35
CA LYS A 59 24.94 -6.82 11.91
C LYS A 59 26.22 -6.59 12.70
N GLY A 60 26.12 -6.59 14.02
CA GLY A 60 27.27 -6.40 14.89
C GLY A 60 26.85 -6.04 16.32
N ARG A 61 27.69 -6.41 17.30
CA ARG A 61 27.45 -6.14 18.73
C ARG A 61 27.90 -4.74 19.17
N SER A 62 28.74 -4.09 18.36
CA SER A 62 29.23 -2.73 18.61
C SER A 62 28.65 -1.77 17.59
N SER A 63 28.38 -0.54 18.00
CA SER A 63 28.01 0.55 17.09
C SER A 63 29.18 1.03 16.21
N SER A 64 30.41 0.73 16.61
CA SER A 64 31.64 1.18 15.92
C SER A 64 32.17 0.18 14.88
N SER A 65 31.63 -1.04 14.86
CA SER A 65 32.09 -2.11 13.97
C SER A 65 30.96 -3.11 13.72
N GLY A 66 30.60 -3.27 12.46
CA GLY A 66 29.62 -4.23 12.01
C GLY A 66 29.47 -4.18 10.49
N HIS A 67 28.42 -4.83 10.00
CA HIS A 67 28.13 -4.98 8.58
C HIS A 67 26.71 -4.53 8.26
N TYR A 68 26.53 -3.78 7.18
CA TYR A 68 25.21 -3.31 6.77
C TYR A 68 24.63 -4.21 5.70
N VAL A 69 23.39 -4.65 5.92
CA VAL A 69 22.66 -5.50 4.96
C VAL A 69 21.30 -4.87 4.71
N ALA A 70 20.95 -4.70 3.44
CA ALA A 70 19.69 -4.10 3.02
C ALA A 70 18.68 -5.18 2.65
N TRP A 71 17.44 -4.99 3.06
CA TRP A 71 16.32 -5.88 2.80
C TRP A 71 15.29 -5.08 2.04
N VAL A 72 15.03 -5.42 0.78
CA VAL A 72 14.19 -4.62 -0.10
C VAL A 72 13.04 -5.46 -0.61
N ARG A 73 11.84 -4.89 -0.54
CA ARG A 73 10.63 -5.51 -1.08
C ARG A 73 10.61 -5.36 -2.59
N ARG A 74 10.57 -6.48 -3.30
CA ARG A 74 10.44 -6.49 -4.77
C ARG A 74 8.98 -6.38 -5.19
N ASN A 75 8.14 -7.24 -4.61
CA ASN A 75 6.71 -7.39 -4.93
C ASN A 75 5.89 -7.50 -3.63
N GLN A 76 4.57 -7.66 -3.72
CA GLN A 76 3.72 -7.78 -2.52
C GLN A 76 4.14 -8.92 -1.57
N THR A 77 4.72 -9.99 -2.11
CA THR A 77 5.06 -11.21 -1.37
C THR A 77 6.55 -11.55 -1.36
N GLU A 78 7.35 -10.86 -2.16
CA GLU A 78 8.76 -11.21 -2.37
C GLU A 78 9.69 -10.14 -1.80
N TRP A 79 10.64 -10.59 -0.99
CA TRP A 79 11.70 -9.78 -0.42
C TRP A 79 13.06 -10.27 -0.91
N LEU A 80 14.00 -9.35 -0.99
CA LEU A 80 15.37 -9.60 -1.38
C LEU A 80 16.30 -9.04 -0.30
N MET A 81 17.25 -9.85 0.14
CA MET A 81 18.38 -9.44 0.97
C MET A 81 19.56 -9.13 0.06
N PHE A 82 20.10 -7.93 0.20
CA PHE A 82 21.29 -7.42 -0.48
C PHE A 82 22.43 -7.34 0.54
N ASP A 83 23.37 -8.25 0.39
CA ASP A 83 24.59 -8.37 1.20
C ASP A 83 25.81 -8.22 0.28
N ASP A 84 26.27 -6.98 0.13
CA ASP A 84 27.29 -6.57 -0.85
C ASP A 84 27.00 -7.05 -2.28
N GLU A 85 27.78 -8.01 -2.79
CA GLU A 85 27.63 -8.60 -4.12
C GLU A 85 26.57 -9.73 -4.17
N ASN A 86 26.10 -10.20 -3.01
CA ASN A 86 25.20 -11.32 -2.89
C ASN A 86 23.75 -10.84 -2.75
N VAL A 87 22.88 -11.32 -3.63
CA VAL A 87 21.43 -11.05 -3.58
C VAL A 87 20.69 -12.35 -3.36
N THR A 88 19.95 -12.43 -2.25
CA THR A 88 19.24 -13.65 -1.86
C THR A 88 17.75 -13.37 -1.69
N PRO A 89 16.84 -14.17 -2.27
CA PRO A 89 15.42 -14.07 -1.99
C PRO A 89 15.11 -14.54 -0.57
N VAL A 90 14.26 -13.79 0.13
CA VAL A 90 13.91 -14.01 1.54
C VAL A 90 12.40 -13.82 1.74
N THR A 91 11.89 -14.38 2.83
CA THR A 91 10.46 -14.30 3.15
C THR A 91 10.13 -13.06 3.97
N GLU A 92 8.86 -12.63 3.96
CA GLU A 92 8.40 -11.54 4.84
C GLU A 92 8.56 -11.89 6.32
N GLU A 93 8.43 -13.18 6.68
CA GLU A 93 8.65 -13.66 8.05
C GLU A 93 10.09 -13.41 8.51
N ASP A 94 11.07 -13.57 7.62
CA ASP A 94 12.47 -13.29 7.93
C ASP A 94 12.73 -11.80 8.14
N VAL A 95 12.05 -10.95 7.38
CA VAL A 95 12.11 -9.49 7.53
C VAL A 95 11.50 -9.05 8.87
N LEU A 96 10.41 -9.69 9.31
CA LEU A 96 9.78 -9.38 10.61
C LEU A 96 10.68 -9.78 11.80
N LYS A 97 11.52 -10.81 11.65
CA LYS A 97 12.52 -11.20 12.66
C LYS A 97 13.65 -10.16 12.81
N LEU A 98 13.78 -9.20 11.90
CA LEU A 98 14.79 -8.12 11.96
C LEU A 98 14.43 -7.00 12.95
N SER A 99 13.25 -7.08 13.60
CA SER A 99 12.81 -6.16 14.65
C SER A 99 13.74 -6.10 15.87
N GLY A 100 14.72 -7.02 15.95
CA GLY A 100 15.83 -6.99 16.89
C GLY A 100 15.67 -7.98 18.04
N GLY A 101 16.81 -8.41 18.60
CA GLY A 101 16.88 -9.35 19.71
C GLY A 101 18.13 -10.23 19.65
N GLY A 102 19.05 -10.04 20.61
CA GLY A 102 20.28 -10.84 20.72
C GLY A 102 21.43 -10.39 19.79
N ASP A 103 22.32 -11.31 19.43
CA ASP A 103 23.54 -11.06 18.64
C ASP A 103 23.30 -11.01 17.12
N TRP A 104 22.05 -10.80 16.69
CA TRP A 104 21.62 -10.90 15.29
C TRP A 104 21.49 -9.53 14.60
N HIS A 105 20.95 -9.53 13.37
CA HIS A 105 20.64 -8.30 12.64
C HIS A 105 19.71 -7.40 13.46
N THR A 106 20.08 -6.13 13.59
CA THR A 106 19.25 -5.11 14.22
C THR A 106 18.79 -4.12 13.16
N ALA A 107 17.47 -3.91 13.04
CA ALA A 107 16.93 -2.87 12.16
C ALA A 107 17.47 -1.49 12.57
N TYR A 108 18.07 -0.79 11.61
CA TYR A 108 18.66 0.52 11.81
C TYR A 108 17.85 1.61 11.10
N LEU A 109 17.52 1.41 9.82
CA LEU A 109 16.63 2.30 9.07
C LEU A 109 15.45 1.52 8.51
N LEU A 110 14.26 2.09 8.64
CA LEU A 110 13.02 1.57 8.05
C LEU A 110 12.53 2.57 7.00
N ILE A 111 12.46 2.13 5.75
CA ILE A 111 12.06 2.96 4.63
C ILE A 111 10.62 2.59 4.27
N TYR A 112 9.73 3.55 4.49
CA TYR A 112 8.32 3.45 4.20
C TYR A 112 7.94 4.27 2.96
N GLY A 113 7.07 3.71 2.12
CA GLY A 113 6.47 4.41 0.99
C GLY A 113 4.95 4.54 1.17
N PRO A 114 4.30 5.46 0.43
CA PRO A 114 2.85 5.55 0.42
C PRO A 114 2.24 4.26 -0.13
N ARG A 115 1.22 3.73 0.54
CA ARG A 115 0.49 2.55 0.07
C ARG A 115 -0.65 3.00 -0.85
N THR A 116 -0.69 2.45 -2.06
CA THR A 116 -1.83 2.64 -2.97
C THR A 116 -3.03 1.87 -2.44
N ILE A 117 -4.15 2.56 -2.29
CA ILE A 117 -5.40 1.96 -1.83
C ILE A 117 -6.35 1.90 -3.01
N GLU A 118 -6.86 0.70 -3.23
CA GLU A 118 -7.83 0.41 -4.25
C GLU A 118 -9.24 0.53 -3.64
N TYR A 119 -10.13 1.21 -4.33
CA TYR A 119 -11.52 1.33 -3.91
C TYR A 119 -12.46 0.93 -5.03
N GLU A 120 -13.61 0.39 -4.65
CA GLU A 120 -14.72 0.22 -5.58
C GLU A 120 -15.42 1.55 -5.79
N GLU A 121 -15.39 2.04 -7.02
CA GLU A 121 -16.33 3.05 -7.45
C GLU A 121 -17.73 2.45 -7.35
N LYS A 122 -18.53 2.96 -6.42
CA LYS A 122 -19.97 2.78 -6.54
C LYS A 122 -20.38 3.49 -7.81
N ALA A 123 -21.05 2.77 -8.71
CA ALA A 123 -21.76 3.38 -9.82
C ALA A 123 -22.61 4.51 -9.24
N ASP A 124 -22.37 5.72 -9.73
CA ASP A 124 -23.12 6.89 -9.33
C ASP A 124 -24.55 6.74 -9.85
N GLU A 125 -25.43 6.14 -9.05
CA GLU A 125 -26.88 6.33 -9.20
C GLU A 125 -27.19 7.74 -8.71
N GLY A 126 -26.84 8.74 -9.53
CA GLY A 126 -26.79 10.12 -9.06
C GLY A 126 -26.58 11.22 -10.11
N ALA A 127 -26.71 10.94 -11.40
CA ALA A 127 -26.83 12.00 -12.41
C ALA A 127 -27.97 11.67 -13.41
N SER A 128 -29.19 11.62 -12.89
CA SER A 128 -30.39 11.66 -13.71
C SER A 128 -30.54 13.05 -14.33
N GLY A 129 -30.49 13.09 -15.66
CA GLY A 129 -31.24 13.98 -16.55
C GLY A 129 -31.39 15.45 -16.16
N GLU A 130 -30.66 16.32 -16.85
CA GLU A 130 -31.20 17.61 -17.26
C GLU A 130 -31.54 17.55 -18.74
N SER A 131 -32.83 17.72 -18.99
CA SER A 131 -33.52 17.79 -20.27
C SER A 131 -32.94 18.89 -21.16
N ASN A 132 -32.53 18.50 -22.37
CA ASN A 132 -32.30 19.44 -23.46
C ASN A 132 -33.68 19.95 -23.93
N VAL A 133 -34.17 21.03 -23.33
CA VAL A 133 -35.39 21.70 -23.80
C VAL A 133 -35.03 22.46 -25.07
N SER A 134 -35.53 21.92 -26.18
CA SER A 134 -35.64 22.55 -27.50
C SER A 134 -36.10 24.00 -27.40
N ALA A 135 -35.19 24.95 -27.66
CA ALA A 135 -35.58 26.29 -28.08
C ALA A 135 -35.93 26.24 -29.57
N MET A 136 -37.23 26.29 -29.86
CA MET A 136 -37.77 26.56 -31.19
C MET A 136 -37.48 28.02 -31.56
N ASP A 137 -36.67 28.25 -32.59
CA ASP A 137 -36.61 29.55 -33.24
C ASP A 137 -37.94 29.85 -33.93
N THR A 138 -38.62 30.90 -33.47
CA THR A 138 -39.69 31.56 -34.21
C THR A 138 -39.35 33.04 -34.40
N THR A 139 -39.38 33.42 -35.67
CA THR A 139 -39.16 34.70 -36.34
C THR A 139 -39.70 35.96 -35.64
N THR A 140 -38.94 37.06 -35.73
CA THR A 140 -39.44 38.38 -36.13
C THR A 140 -38.37 39.07 -36.98
#